data_AF-A0A959NK70-F1
#
_entry.id   AF-A0A959NK70-F1
#
_cell.length_a   1.000
_cell.length_b   1.000
_cell.length_c   1.000
_cell.angle_alpha   90.00
_cell.angle_beta   90.00
_cell.angle_gamma   90.00
#
_symmetry.space_group_name_H-M   'P 1'
#
loop_
_entity.id
_entity.type
_entity.pdbx_description
1 polymer ?
#
loop_
_entity_poly.entity_id
_entity_poly.type
_entity_poly.pdbx_seq_one_letter_code
_entity_poly.pdbx_strand_id
1 'polypeptide(L)'
;MNLKSIIECEAKGFEKLNKYQLPNHYKKIGIAILIISFISIFINGFSLNQPEVKIISKFGILIGLLIISISKELLEDELVIKLRMQSYTFAFIAAVGYSLMLPFINYLFD
;
A
#
# COMPACT_ATOMS: atom_id res chain seq x y z
N MET A 1 -6.77 26.44 29.60
CA MET A 1 -6.53 25.86 28.27
C MET A 1 -7.88 25.67 27.59
N ASN A 2 -8.07 26.14 26.35
CA ASN A 2 -9.37 26.15 25.68
C ASN A 2 -9.51 24.89 24.80
N LEU A 3 -10.68 24.26 24.75
CA LEU A 3 -10.96 23.12 23.86
C LEU A 3 -10.59 23.41 22.40
N LYS A 4 -10.82 24.64 21.91
CA LYS A 4 -10.39 25.05 20.56
C LYS A 4 -8.88 24.95 20.36
N SER A 5 -8.10 25.38 21.36
CA SER A 5 -6.63 25.34 21.28
C SER A 5 -6.07 23.91 21.27
N ILE A 6 -6.78 22.94 21.85
CA ILE A 6 -6.38 21.52 21.83
C ILE A 6 -6.66 20.92 20.44
N ILE A 7 -7.87 21.15 19.90
CA ILE A 7 -8.27 20.66 18.57
C ILE A 7 -7.36 21.22 17.46
N GLU A 8 -7.03 22.51 17.52
CA GLU A 8 -6.10 23.14 16.57
C GLU A 8 -4.67 22.58 16.69
N CYS A 9 -4.26 22.15 17.88
CA CYS A 9 -2.94 21.55 18.10
C CYS A 9 -2.88 20.13 17.50
N GLU A 10 -3.92 19.32 17.68
CA GLU A 10 -4.04 18.00 17.05
C GLU A 10 -4.08 18.08 15.52
N ALA A 11 -4.86 19.02 14.96
CA ALA A 11 -4.92 19.25 13.52
C ALA A 11 -3.54 19.55 12.92
N LYS A 12 -2.76 20.43 13.56
CA LYS A 12 -1.37 20.74 13.16
C LYS A 12 -0.43 19.53 13.29
N GLY A 13 -0.69 18.64 14.24
CA GLY A 13 0.02 17.37 14.39
C GLY A 13 -0.23 16.44 13.20
N PHE A 14 -1.49 16.28 12.79
CA PHE A 14 -1.87 15.49 11.62
C PHE A 14 -1.30 16.05 10.31
N GLU A 15 -1.28 17.37 10.13
CA GLU A 15 -0.64 18.00 8.98
C GLU A 15 0.87 17.71 8.89
N LYS A 16 1.57 17.66 10.04
CA LYS A 16 2.98 17.25 10.09
C LYS A 16 3.18 15.79 9.67
N LEU A 17 2.27 14.89 10.03
CA LEU A 17 2.35 13.48 9.60
C LEU A 17 2.17 13.34 8.08
N ASN A 18 1.35 14.19 7.47
CA ASN A 18 1.18 14.28 6.03
C ASN A 18 2.46 14.69 5.27
N LYS A 19 3.48 15.21 5.99
CA LYS A 19 4.82 15.52 5.44
C LYS A 19 5.67 14.27 5.23
N TYR A 20 5.39 13.15 5.90
CA TYR A 20 6.15 11.89 5.77
C TYR A 20 5.77 11.05 4.54
N GLN A 21 4.76 11.48 3.77
CA GLN A 21 4.41 10.84 2.51
C GLN A 21 5.52 11.03 1.46
N LEU A 22 5.67 10.01 0.60
CA LEU A 22 6.65 10.05 -0.47
C LEU A 22 6.23 11.09 -1.53
N PRO A 23 7.16 11.91 -2.03
CA PRO A 23 6.86 12.86 -3.10
C PRO A 23 6.31 12.16 -4.35
N ASN A 24 5.51 12.88 -5.15
CA ASN A 24 4.83 12.34 -6.35
C ASN A 24 5.78 11.66 -7.37
N HIS A 25 7.07 12.03 -7.42
CA HIS A 25 8.02 11.35 -8.32
C HIS A 25 8.21 9.86 -8.00
N TYR A 26 8.04 9.45 -6.74
CA TYR A 26 8.09 8.04 -6.35
C TYR A 26 6.93 7.22 -6.90
N LYS A 27 5.79 7.86 -7.23
CA LYS A 27 4.67 7.17 -7.88
C LYS A 27 5.08 6.57 -9.21
N LYS A 28 5.90 7.30 -10.00
CA LYS A 28 6.46 6.80 -11.25
C LYS A 28 7.41 5.63 -11.04
N ILE A 29 8.22 5.68 -9.97
CA ILE A 29 9.13 4.59 -9.59
C ILE A 29 8.33 3.34 -9.21
N GLY A 30 7.29 3.48 -8.40
CA GLY A 30 6.40 2.38 -8.03
C GLY A 30 5.70 1.75 -9.24
N ILE A 31 5.22 2.57 -10.18
CA ILE A 31 4.64 2.09 -11.45
C ILE A 31 5.68 1.32 -12.27
N ALA A 32 6.91 1.82 -12.38
CA ALA A 32 7.98 1.13 -13.11
C ALA A 32 8.29 -0.24 -12.48
N ILE A 33 8.44 -0.30 -11.14
CA ILE A 33 8.67 -1.57 -10.41
C ILE A 33 7.52 -2.54 -10.63
N LEU A 34 6.27 -2.05 -10.57
CA LEU A 34 5.08 -2.86 -10.80
C LEU A 34 5.08 -3.46 -12.21
N ILE A 35 5.30 -2.65 -13.24
CA ILE A 35 5.32 -3.10 -14.64
C ILE A 35 6.43 -4.12 -14.87
N ILE A 36 7.66 -3.86 -14.40
CA ILE A 36 8.79 -4.77 -14.54
C ILE A 36 8.48 -6.11 -13.85
N SER A 37 7.95 -6.06 -12.63
CA SER A 37 7.60 -7.27 -11.87
C SER A 37 6.47 -8.05 -12.55
N PHE A 38 5.49 -7.35 -13.12
CA PHE A 38 4.38 -7.97 -13.85
C PHE A 38 4.87 -8.68 -15.12
N ILE A 39 5.70 -8.00 -15.94
CA ILE A 39 6.33 -8.59 -17.13
C ILE A 39 7.18 -9.81 -16.78
N SER A 40 7.93 -9.73 -15.68
CA SER A 40 8.78 -10.82 -15.19
C SER A 40 7.97 -12.10 -14.89
N ILE A 41 6.72 -11.99 -14.40
CA ILE A 41 5.85 -13.16 -14.20
C ILE A 41 5.53 -13.84 -15.53
N PHE A 42 5.20 -13.07 -16.58
CA PHE A 42 4.91 -13.64 -17.90
C PHE A 42 6.13 -14.35 -18.46
N ILE A 43 7.30 -13.69 -18.47
CA ILE A 43 8.54 -14.28 -18.96
C ILE A 43 8.87 -15.57 -18.21
N ASN A 44 8.71 -15.58 -16.88
CA ASN A 44 8.95 -16.77 -16.08
C ASN A 44 7.96 -17.90 -16.43
N GLY A 45 6.69 -17.58 -16.66
CA GLY A 45 5.68 -18.57 -17.05
C GLY A 45 5.89 -19.17 -18.44
N PHE A 46 6.50 -18.43 -19.38
CA PHE A 46 6.74 -18.92 -20.74
C PHE A 46 8.08 -19.63 -20.91
N SER A 47 9.13 -19.25 -20.17
CA SER A 47 10.51 -19.67 -20.51
C SER A 47 11.31 -20.25 -19.35
N LEU A 48 11.31 -19.62 -18.17
CA LEU A 48 12.25 -19.97 -17.10
C LEU A 48 11.69 -21.02 -16.13
N ASN A 49 10.38 -20.98 -15.83
CA ASN A 49 9.70 -21.85 -14.86
C ASN A 49 10.43 -21.95 -13.50
N GLN A 50 11.14 -20.90 -13.10
CA GLN A 50 11.89 -20.87 -11.85
C GLN A 50 10.99 -20.38 -10.70
N PRO A 51 10.93 -21.11 -9.57
CA PRO A 51 10.07 -20.74 -8.44
C PRO A 51 10.56 -19.45 -7.77
N GLU A 52 11.86 -19.23 -7.71
CA GLU A 52 12.47 -18.03 -7.09
C GLU A 52 12.05 -16.75 -7.81
N VAL A 53 12.14 -16.74 -9.15
CA VAL A 53 11.71 -15.59 -9.97
C VAL A 53 10.24 -15.28 -9.72
N LYS A 54 9.37 -16.31 -9.65
CA LYS A 54 7.94 -16.13 -9.35
C LYS A 54 7.71 -15.46 -8.00
N ILE A 55 8.47 -15.86 -6.97
CA ILE A 55 8.35 -15.30 -5.63
C ILE A 55 8.83 -13.84 -5.61
N ILE A 56 10.01 -13.57 -6.18
CA ILE A 56 10.59 -12.22 -6.26
C ILE A 56 9.65 -11.27 -7.01
N SER A 57 9.09 -11.69 -8.15
CA SER A 57 8.16 -10.84 -8.91
C SER A 57 6.86 -10.56 -8.14
N LYS A 58 6.34 -11.51 -7.35
CA LYS A 58 5.16 -11.27 -6.49
C LYS A 58 5.46 -10.21 -5.43
N PHE A 59 6.59 -10.32 -4.73
CA PHE A 59 7.01 -9.30 -3.78
C PHE A 59 7.30 -7.95 -4.44
N GLY A 60 7.88 -7.96 -5.65
CA GLY A 60 8.08 -6.77 -6.45
C GLY A 60 6.78 -6.03 -6.78
N ILE A 61 5.73 -6.76 -7.15
CA ILE A 61 4.39 -6.17 -7.35
C ILE A 61 3.88 -5.54 -6.06
N LEU A 62 3.98 -6.24 -4.93
CA LEU A 62 3.52 -5.73 -3.63
C LEU A 62 4.26 -4.44 -3.23
N ILE A 63 5.59 -4.42 -3.39
CA ILE A 63 6.42 -3.24 -3.12
C ILE A 63 6.05 -2.08 -4.06
N GLY A 64 5.87 -2.37 -5.36
CA GLY A 64 5.44 -1.37 -6.34
C GLY A 64 4.10 -0.74 -5.99
N LEU A 65 3.10 -1.56 -5.64
CA LEU A 65 1.79 -1.10 -5.19
C LEU A 65 1.88 -0.27 -3.91
N LEU A 66 2.69 -0.71 -2.94
CA LEU A 66 2.88 0.02 -1.69
C LEU A 66 3.43 1.42 -1.94
N ILE A 67 4.50 1.53 -2.75
CA ILE A 67 5.12 2.81 -3.12
C ILE A 67 4.09 3.73 -3.80
N ILE A 68 3.28 3.21 -4.72
CA ILE A 68 2.23 3.98 -5.40
C ILE A 68 1.22 4.52 -4.37
N SER A 69 0.78 3.67 -3.45
CA SER A 69 -0.24 4.00 -2.47
C SER A 69 0.18 5.12 -1.52
N ILE A 70 1.42 5.07 -1.03
CA ILE A 70 1.96 6.04 -0.07
C ILE A 70 2.51 7.32 -0.73
N SER A 71 2.62 7.35 -2.06
CA SER A 71 3.08 8.51 -2.80
C SER A 71 2.00 9.59 -2.90
N LYS A 72 2.41 10.85 -2.82
CA LYS A 72 1.53 12.02 -3.00
C LYS A 72 0.95 12.08 -4.40
N GLU A 73 -0.28 12.58 -4.48
CA GLU A 73 -0.86 12.98 -5.76
C GLU A 73 -0.32 14.35 -6.21
N LEU A 74 -0.39 14.63 -7.51
CA LEU A 74 0.01 15.95 -8.05
C LEU A 74 -0.88 17.08 -7.51
N LEU A 75 -2.19 16.80 -7.40
CA LEU A 75 -3.21 17.68 -6.84
C LEU A 75 -3.86 16.93 -5.68
N GLU A 76 -3.50 17.28 -4.45
CA GLU A 76 -4.14 16.72 -3.27
C GLU A 76 -5.40 17.51 -2.93
N ASP A 77 -6.55 16.89 -3.16
CA ASP A 77 -7.87 17.39 -2.74
C ASP A 77 -8.32 16.66 -1.46
N GLU A 78 -9.16 17.30 -0.66
CA GLU A 78 -9.71 16.76 0.58
C GLU A 78 -10.43 15.43 0.34
N LEU A 79 -11.15 15.32 -0.78
CA LEU A 79 -11.82 14.09 -1.18
C LEU A 79 -10.83 12.93 -1.40
N VAL A 80 -9.71 13.20 -2.06
CA VAL A 80 -8.67 12.19 -2.34
C VAL A 80 -8.04 11.71 -1.04
N ILE A 81 -7.74 12.63 -0.12
CA ILE A 81 -7.20 12.29 1.20
C ILE A 81 -8.20 11.43 1.98
N LYS A 82 -9.48 11.82 1.97
CA LYS A 82 -10.57 11.06 2.62
C LYS A 82 -10.71 9.65 2.06
N LEU A 83 -10.75 9.51 0.73
CA LEU A 83 -10.84 8.21 0.07
C LEU A 83 -9.63 7.33 0.39
N ARG A 84 -8.41 7.89 0.36
CA ARG A 84 -7.18 7.17 0.71
C ARG A 84 -7.25 6.61 2.14
N MET A 85 -7.68 7.42 3.10
CA MET A 85 -7.83 6.99 4.50
C MET A 85 -8.91 5.92 4.67
N GLN A 86 -10.03 6.02 3.95
CA GLN A 86 -11.07 4.98 3.94
C GLN A 86 -10.56 3.66 3.36
N SER A 87 -9.82 3.71 2.25
CA SER A 87 -9.19 2.53 1.65
C SER A 87 -8.20 1.87 2.61
N TYR A 88 -7.37 2.63 3.31
CA TYR A 88 -6.46 2.07 4.33
C TYR A 88 -7.19 1.45 5.50
N THR A 89 -8.28 2.07 5.95
CA THR A 89 -9.12 1.51 7.01
C THR A 89 -9.69 0.16 6.57
N PHE A 90 -10.23 0.06 5.35
CA PHE A 90 -10.76 -1.19 4.82
C PHE A 90 -9.66 -2.26 4.66
N ALA A 91 -8.50 -1.89 4.10
CA ALA A 91 -7.37 -2.79 3.94
C ALA A 91 -6.87 -3.34 5.29
N PHE A 92 -6.80 -2.50 6.31
CA PHE A 92 -6.44 -2.91 7.67
C PHE A 92 -7.44 -3.90 8.26
N ILE A 93 -8.74 -3.60 8.18
CA ILE A 93 -9.80 -4.51 8.67
C ILE A 93 -9.74 -5.84 7.94
N ALA A 94 -9.58 -5.83 6.61
CA ALA A 94 -9.47 -7.04 5.81
C ALA A 94 -8.22 -7.86 6.17
N ALA A 95 -7.08 -7.21 6.38
CA ALA A 95 -5.83 -7.89 6.77
C ALA A 95 -5.94 -8.56 8.15
N VAL A 96 -6.51 -7.86 9.14
CA VAL A 96 -6.78 -8.43 10.47
C VAL A 96 -7.76 -9.60 10.37
N GLY A 97 -8.86 -9.43 9.63
CA GLY A 97 -9.84 -10.49 9.42
C GLY A 97 -9.24 -11.71 8.74
N TYR A 98 -8.43 -11.51 7.68
CA TYR A 98 -7.72 -12.58 6.99
C TYR A 98 -6.74 -13.30 7.93
N SER A 99 -5.98 -12.55 8.73
CA SER A 99 -5.04 -13.11 9.71
C SER A 99 -5.73 -13.96 10.77
N LEU A 100 -6.95 -13.59 11.19
CA LEU A 100 -7.74 -14.38 12.13
C LEU A 100 -8.35 -15.64 11.47
N MET A 101 -8.70 -15.58 10.19
CA MET A 101 -9.26 -16.72 9.44
C MET A 101 -8.20 -17.76 9.04
N LEU A 102 -6.96 -17.33 8.82
CA LEU A 102 -5.86 -18.19 8.39
C LEU A 102 -5.66 -19.49 9.21
N PRO A 103 -5.64 -19.47 10.57
CA PRO A 103 -5.49 -20.72 11.34
C PRO A 103 -6.64 -21.70 11.13
N PHE A 104 -7.87 -21.23 10.96
CA PHE A 104 -9.03 -22.08 10.71
C PHE A 104 -8.96 -22.72 9.32
N ILE A 105 -8.51 -21.96 8.32
CA ILE A 105 -8.25 -22.46 6.97
C ILE A 105 -7.20 -23.58 7.05
N ASN A 106 -6.06 -23.33 7.70
CA ASN A 106 -5.00 -24.33 7.80
C ASN A 106 -5.48 -25.61 8.50
N TYR A 107 -6.26 -25.51 9.58
CA TYR A 107 -6.83 -26.68 10.26
C TYR A 107 -7.81 -27.50 9.39
N LEU A 108 -8.48 -26.89 8.41
CA LEU A 108 -9.42 -27.58 7.54
C LEU A 108 -8.75 -28.29 6.36
N PHE A 109 -7.54 -27.84 5.97
CA PHE A 109 -6.80 -28.39 4.84
C PHE A 109 -5.61 -29.28 5.23
N ASP A 110 -5.21 -29.28 6.51
CA ASP A 110 -4.39 -30.34 7.14
C ASP A 110 -5.28 -31.51 7.60
#